data_AF-A0A7S7SL35-F1
#
_entry.id   AF-A0A7S7SL35-F1
#
_cell.length_a   1.000
_cell.length_b   1.000
_cell.length_c   1.000
_cell.angle_alpha   90.00
_cell.angle_beta   90.00
_cell.angle_gamma   90.00
#
_symmetry.space_group_name_H-M   'P 1'
#
loop_
_entity.id
_entity.type
_entity.pdbx_description
1 polymer ?
#
loop_
_entity_poly.entity_id
_entity_poly.type
_entity_poly.pdbx_seq_one_letter_code
_entity_poly.pdbx_strand_id
1 'polypeptide(L)'
;MDSTSNKPGTQVEIRIRNAGEADLDHIRVSFPDGLEVDYGSVPKGSLSAFHSAGRAYRYAGISAQAAGRALSLQATDYLGETELPAGRYTYAVSADGGHLTLELERA
;
A
#
# COMPACT_ATOMS: atom_id res chain seq x y z
N MET A 1 17.55 25.59 -10.43
CA MET A 1 17.19 24.77 -9.26
C MET A 1 15.73 24.47 -9.43
N ASP A 2 15.43 23.45 -10.22
CA ASP A 2 14.14 23.33 -10.87
C ASP A 2 13.39 22.16 -10.27
N SER A 3 12.22 22.53 -9.77
CA SER A 3 11.24 21.76 -9.03
C SER A 3 11.00 20.39 -9.64
N THR A 4 11.01 19.37 -8.79
CA THR A 4 10.51 18.02 -9.02
C THR A 4 9.05 18.08 -9.48
N SER A 5 8.86 18.31 -10.77
CA SER A 5 7.58 18.23 -11.44
C SER A 5 7.22 16.74 -11.55
N ASN A 6 6.63 16.19 -10.49
CA ASN A 6 5.90 14.94 -10.56
C ASN A 6 4.77 15.14 -11.58
N LYS A 7 4.98 14.67 -12.83
CA LYS A 7 3.93 14.67 -13.85
C LYS A 7 2.87 13.66 -13.42
N PRO A 8 1.64 14.08 -13.07
CA PRO A 8 0.57 13.12 -12.84
C PRO A 8 0.31 12.35 -14.14
N GLY A 9 0.49 11.03 -14.12
CA GLY A 9 0.07 10.13 -15.21
C GLY A 9 1.15 9.26 -15.86
N THR A 10 2.41 9.32 -15.45
CA THR A 10 3.47 8.44 -16.01
C THR A 10 4.01 7.38 -15.07
N GLN A 11 3.58 7.40 -13.80
CA GLN A 11 4.00 6.46 -12.77
C GLN A 11 2.80 5.92 -12.00
N VAL A 12 2.98 4.78 -11.32
CA VAL A 12 1.98 4.27 -10.38
C VAL A 12 2.15 5.01 -9.05
N GLU A 13 1.05 5.54 -8.54
CA GLU A 13 0.97 6.16 -7.22
C GLU A 13 0.01 5.36 -6.35
N ILE A 14 0.47 4.92 -5.18
CA ILE A 14 -0.32 4.15 -4.22
C ILE A 14 -0.52 4.98 -2.97
N ARG A 15 -1.71 4.90 -2.39
CA ARG A 15 -1.97 5.29 -0.99
C ARG A 15 -2.60 4.14 -0.24
N ILE A 16 -2.59 4.21 1.07
CA ILE A 16 -3.26 3.26 1.95
C ILE A 16 -4.57 3.85 2.44
N ARG A 17 -5.65 3.06 2.38
CA ARG A 17 -6.86 3.26 3.17
C ARG A 17 -6.86 2.25 4.29
N ASN A 18 -6.94 2.71 5.53
CA ASN A 18 -7.24 1.80 6.63
C ASN A 18 -8.73 1.50 6.62
N ALA A 19 -9.09 0.32 6.12
CA ALA A 19 -10.45 -0.17 6.02
C ALA A 19 -10.88 -1.02 7.24
N GLY A 20 -9.98 -1.21 8.22
CA GLY A 20 -10.25 -1.95 9.44
C GLY A 20 -10.77 -1.09 10.60
N GLU A 21 -10.94 -1.73 11.75
CA GLU A 21 -11.48 -1.11 12.97
C GLU A 21 -10.39 -0.63 13.95
N ALA A 22 -9.13 -1.01 13.73
CA ALA A 22 -7.98 -0.62 14.53
C ALA A 22 -7.07 0.34 13.77
N ASP A 23 -6.35 1.20 14.49
CA ASP A 23 -5.28 2.00 13.91
C ASP A 23 -4.18 1.08 13.37
N LEU A 24 -3.60 1.48 12.24
CA LEU A 24 -2.47 0.81 11.63
C LEU A 24 -1.25 1.71 11.80
N ASP A 25 -0.22 1.21 12.48
CA ASP A 25 1.03 1.91 12.71
C ASP A 25 2.17 1.30 11.89
N HIS A 26 3.16 2.12 11.52
CA HIS A 26 4.34 1.68 10.79
C HIS A 26 4.02 0.86 9.52
N ILE A 27 3.02 1.31 8.74
CA ILE A 27 2.64 0.62 7.52
C ILE A 27 3.77 0.75 6.50
N ARG A 28 4.17 -0.39 5.98
CA ARG A 28 5.22 -0.52 5.00
C ARG A 28 4.80 -1.49 3.92
N VAL A 29 4.96 -1.07 2.67
CA VAL A 29 4.59 -1.85 1.48
C VAL A 29 5.84 -2.24 0.74
N SER A 30 5.99 -3.53 0.46
CA SER A 30 7.08 -4.10 -0.32
C SER A 30 6.60 -4.44 -1.73
N PHE A 31 7.24 -3.82 -2.72
CA PHE A 31 6.95 -4.00 -4.14
C PHE A 31 7.90 -5.02 -4.80
N PRO A 32 7.54 -5.62 -5.96
CA PRO A 32 8.29 -6.73 -6.55
C PRO A 32 9.65 -6.36 -7.10
N ASP A 33 9.90 -5.10 -7.39
CA ASP A 33 11.23 -4.59 -7.77
C ASP A 33 12.17 -4.41 -6.56
N GLY A 34 11.71 -4.76 -5.35
CA GLY A 34 12.47 -4.62 -4.11
C GLY A 34 12.33 -3.25 -3.46
N LEU A 35 11.62 -2.30 -4.09
CA LEU A 35 11.26 -1.05 -3.45
C LEU A 35 10.35 -1.31 -2.25
N GLU A 36 10.66 -0.61 -1.16
CA GLU A 36 9.86 -0.59 0.04
C GLU A 36 9.49 0.85 0.37
N VAL A 37 8.21 1.09 0.65
CA VAL A 37 7.69 2.42 0.95
C VAL A 37 7.02 2.42 2.31
N ASP A 38 7.44 3.34 3.17
CA ASP A 38 6.84 3.62 4.46
C ASP A 38 5.70 4.64 4.29
N TYR A 39 4.51 4.27 4.76
CA TYR A 39 3.29 5.07 4.75
C TYR A 39 2.96 5.63 6.14
N GLY A 40 3.80 5.37 7.14
CA GLY A 40 3.60 5.78 8.52
C GLY A 40 2.38 5.16 9.18
N SER A 41 1.77 5.92 10.09
CA SER A 41 0.53 5.51 10.76
C SER A 41 -0.70 6.00 9.99
N VAL A 42 -1.68 5.12 9.82
CA VAL A 42 -2.97 5.42 9.19
C VAL A 42 -4.07 5.07 10.19
N PRO A 43 -4.69 6.08 10.82
CA PRO A 43 -5.78 5.86 11.76
C PRO A 43 -6.94 5.10 11.12
N LYS A 44 -7.75 4.43 11.95
CA LYS A 44 -8.94 3.70 11.45
C LYS A 44 -9.82 4.59 10.56
N GLY A 45 -10.26 4.05 9.42
CA GLY A 45 -11.09 4.76 8.44
C GLY A 45 -10.39 5.89 7.68
N SER A 46 -9.09 6.12 7.89
CA SER A 46 -8.35 7.23 7.26
C SER A 46 -7.53 6.78 6.04
N LEU A 47 -7.00 7.78 5.33
CA LEU A 47 -6.18 7.62 4.14
C LEU A 47 -4.78 8.20 4.39
N SER A 48 -3.75 7.53 3.87
CA SER A 48 -2.39 8.09 3.79
C SER A 48 -2.27 9.08 2.63
N ALA A 49 -1.13 9.76 2.56
CA ALA A 49 -0.69 10.42 1.34
C ALA A 49 -0.41 9.39 0.22
N PHE A 50 -0.42 9.85 -1.03
CA PHE A 50 0.07 9.07 -2.16
C PHE A 50 1.60 9.05 -2.16
N HIS A 51 2.16 7.89 -2.47
CA HIS A 51 3.58 7.70 -2.71
C HIS A 51 3.79 7.05 -4.08
N SER A 52 4.90 7.41 -4.73
CA SER A 52 5.34 6.72 -5.94
C SER A 52 5.61 5.25 -5.62
N ALA A 53 5.02 4.36 -6.40
CA ALA A 53 5.38 2.95 -6.43
C ALA A 53 6.29 2.67 -7.63
N GLY A 54 7.10 1.63 -7.50
CA GLY A 54 7.85 1.04 -8.62
C GLY A 54 6.89 0.23 -9.48
N ARG A 55 7.08 -1.09 -9.47
CA ARG A 55 6.16 -2.05 -10.08
C ARG A 55 5.08 -2.38 -9.05
N ALA A 56 3.82 -2.22 -9.39
CA ALA A 56 2.71 -2.48 -8.48
C ALA A 56 1.68 -3.40 -9.14
N TYR A 57 0.97 -4.15 -8.30
CA TYR A 57 0.02 -5.18 -8.71
C TYR A 57 -1.25 -5.03 -7.87
N ARG A 58 -2.20 -5.96 -8.04
CA ARG A 58 -3.45 -5.92 -7.25
C ARG A 58 -3.22 -6.26 -5.77
N TYR A 59 -2.07 -6.83 -5.43
CA TYR A 59 -1.59 -6.98 -4.07
C TYR A 59 -0.10 -6.65 -3.98
N ALA A 60 0.36 -6.51 -2.74
CA ALA A 60 1.75 -6.27 -2.39
C ALA A 60 2.06 -6.95 -1.04
N GLY A 61 3.35 -7.07 -0.72
CA GLY A 61 3.75 -7.39 0.64
C GLY A 61 3.43 -6.21 1.56
N ILE A 62 2.83 -6.46 2.73
CA ILE A 62 2.58 -5.41 3.73
C ILE A 62 3.07 -5.87 5.08
N SER A 63 3.73 -4.99 5.81
CA SER A 63 3.94 -5.11 7.26
C SER A 63 3.35 -3.90 7.95
N ALA A 64 2.66 -4.12 9.06
CA ALA A 64 2.09 -3.07 9.89
C ALA A 64 2.00 -3.53 11.35
N GLN A 65 1.73 -2.60 12.25
CA GLN A 65 1.31 -2.89 13.62
C GLN A 65 -0.16 -2.53 13.78
N ALA A 66 -0.94 -3.40 14.42
CA ALA A 66 -2.33 -3.13 14.74
C ALA A 66 -2.63 -3.64 16.16
N ALA A 67 -3.25 -2.79 16.99
CA ALA A 67 -3.56 -3.12 18.39
C ALA A 67 -2.34 -3.69 19.17
N GLY A 68 -1.15 -3.13 18.93
CA GLY A 68 0.11 -3.54 19.58
C GLY A 68 0.69 -4.87 19.09
N ARG A 69 0.19 -5.44 17.98
CA ARG A 69 0.69 -6.68 17.38
C ARG A 69 1.31 -6.39 16.00
N ALA A 70 2.47 -6.98 15.73
CA ALA A 70 3.07 -6.96 14.40
C ALA A 70 2.33 -7.94 13.49
N LEU A 71 1.85 -7.45 12.35
CA LEU A 71 1.13 -8.21 11.34
C LEU A 71 1.83 -8.08 9.99
N SER A 72 1.78 -9.14 9.20
CA SER A 72 2.36 -9.15 7.86
C SER A 72 1.47 -9.90 6.87
N LEU A 73 1.35 -9.37 5.67
CA LEU A 73 0.79 -10.00 4.48
C LEU A 73 1.91 -10.25 3.49
N GLN A 74 2.09 -11.51 3.08
CA GLN A 74 3.04 -11.88 2.03
C GLN A 74 2.31 -12.00 0.70
N ALA A 75 2.91 -11.43 -0.35
CA ALA A 75 2.45 -11.65 -1.72
C ALA A 75 2.81 -13.09 -2.13
N THR A 76 1.79 -13.91 -2.42
CA THR A 76 1.98 -15.37 -2.43
C THR A 76 2.53 -15.92 -3.74
N ASP A 77 2.37 -15.23 -4.88
CA ASP A 77 3.10 -15.46 -6.14
C ASP A 77 2.54 -14.52 -7.22
N TYR A 78 3.33 -13.59 -7.79
CA TYR A 78 2.85 -12.65 -8.81
C TYR A 78 2.62 -13.28 -10.21
N LEU A 79 2.71 -14.61 -10.31
CA LEU A 79 2.76 -15.33 -11.58
C LEU A 79 1.39 -15.30 -12.27
N GLY A 80 1.34 -14.66 -13.44
CA GLY A 80 0.10 -14.44 -14.20
C GLY A 80 -0.63 -13.14 -13.85
N GLU A 81 -0.12 -12.34 -12.92
CA GLU A 81 -0.71 -11.03 -12.62
C GLU A 81 -0.35 -9.99 -13.67
N THR A 82 -1.29 -9.07 -13.89
CA THR A 82 -1.04 -7.88 -14.72
C THR A 82 -0.58 -6.74 -13.85
N GLU A 83 0.58 -6.18 -14.18
CA GLU A 83 1.10 -4.96 -13.56
C GLU A 83 0.10 -3.81 -13.72
N LEU A 84 -0.05 -2.97 -12.69
CA LEU A 84 -0.94 -1.83 -12.74
C LEU A 84 -0.44 -0.80 -13.76
N PRO A 85 -1.31 -0.31 -14.66
CA PRO A 85 -0.93 0.80 -15.52
C PRO A 85 -0.72 2.08 -14.70
N ALA A 86 0.03 3.03 -15.24
CA ALA A 86 0.24 4.34 -14.60
C ALA A 86 -1.09 4.97 -14.17
N GLY A 87 -1.11 5.52 -12.96
CA GLY A 87 -2.34 6.00 -12.34
C GLY A 87 -2.28 5.95 -10.82
N ARG A 88 -3.37 6.40 -10.19
CA ARG A 88 -3.54 6.42 -8.75
C ARG A 88 -4.40 5.25 -8.31
N TYR A 89 -3.94 4.54 -7.30
CA TYR A 89 -4.66 3.44 -6.69
C TYR A 89 -4.63 3.54 -5.17
N THR A 90 -5.60 2.90 -4.55
CA THR A 90 -5.70 2.80 -3.10
C THR A 90 -5.63 1.33 -2.73
N TYR A 91 -4.70 0.96 -1.83
CA TYR A 91 -4.76 -0.32 -1.15
C TYR A 91 -5.62 -0.15 0.11
N ALA A 92 -6.79 -0.76 0.11
CA ALA A 92 -7.63 -0.89 1.29
C ALA A 92 -7.06 -2.02 2.15
N VAL A 93 -6.48 -1.66 3.29
CA VAL A 93 -5.85 -2.59 4.22
C VAL A 93 -6.71 -2.70 5.47
N SER A 94 -7.00 -3.93 5.89
CA SER A 94 -7.72 -4.20 7.15
C SER A 94 -6.96 -5.21 7.98
N ALA A 95 -6.85 -4.95 9.28
CA ALA A 95 -6.41 -5.92 10.26
C ALA A 95 -7.62 -6.59 10.91
N ASP A 96 -7.76 -7.91 10.75
CA ASP A 96 -8.82 -8.71 11.37
C ASP A 96 -8.21 -10.00 11.94
N GLY A 97 -8.58 -10.35 13.17
CA GLY A 97 -8.19 -11.64 13.78
C GLY A 97 -6.67 -11.91 13.88
N GLY A 98 -5.81 -10.90 13.73
CA GLY A 98 -4.35 -11.08 13.66
C GLY A 98 -3.81 -11.34 12.23
N HIS A 99 -4.60 -11.04 11.21
CA HIS A 99 -4.23 -11.14 9.81
C HIS A 99 -4.43 -9.78 9.13
N LEU A 100 -3.60 -9.50 8.12
CA LEU A 100 -3.82 -8.37 7.21
C LEU A 100 -4.52 -8.86 5.95
N THR A 101 -5.48 -8.07 5.48
CA THR A 101 -6.12 -8.23 4.18
C THR A 101 -5.86 -7.00 3.33
N LEU A 102 -5.81 -7.18 2.01
CA LEU A 102 -5.63 -6.11 1.05
C LEU A 102 -6.64 -6.25 -0.08
N GLU A 103 -7.27 -5.14 -0.42
CA GLU A 103 -8.09 -4.99 -1.63
C GLU A 103 -7.59 -3.78 -2.44
N LEU A 104 -7.51 -3.92 -3.76
CA LEU A 104 -7.18 -2.81 -4.65
C LEU A 104 -8.44 -2.04 -5.03
N GLU A 105 -8.44 -0.75 -4.75
CA GLU A 105 -9.45 0.22 -5.19
C GLU A 105 -8.83 1.18 -6.22
N ARG A 106 -9.57 1.53 -7.29
CA ARG A 106 -9.16 2.65 -8.16
C ARG A 106 -9.49 3.97 -7.47
N ALA A 107 -8.53 4.89 -7.42
CA ALA A 107 -8.68 6.18 -6.76
C ALA A 107 -9.36 7.24 -7.65
#